data_AF-A0A494X1V7-F1
#
_entry.id   AF-A0A494X1V7-F1
#
_cell.length_a   1.000
_cell.length_b   1.000
_cell.length_c   1.000
_cell.angle_alpha   90.00
_cell.angle_beta   90.00
_cell.angle_gamma   90.00
#
_symmetry.space_group_name_H-M   'P 1'
#
loop_
_entity.id
_entity.type
_entity.pdbx_description
1 polymer ?
#
loop_
_entity_poly.entity_id
_entity_poly.type
_entity_poly.pdbx_seq_one_letter_code
_entity_poly.pdbx_strand_id
1 'polypeptide(L)'
;METAQAQPKLSRAQRRGTDKASVRARRDAGEAAAATKRMRSHITSLVYKAEAHALKKAEIANNLPFAHEEQRPRIDAVFGPVESLLDTLVATGEIETLRNGVAGFRAPDGNLYPLAPALESVCVTYDKLARTHGWDDQTAGLRKLAKHFELDMPITQREVDAARASIAWMRDRTLTMTPAQISAEMLEVQIQRELAYAGIIKA
;
A
#
# COMPACT_ATOMS: atom_id res chain seq x y z
N MET A 1 6.88 -49.41 -66.10
CA MET A 1 5.50 -49.85 -65.78
C MET A 1 5.06 -49.09 -64.54
N GLU A 2 4.44 -47.93 -64.71
CA GLU A 2 3.84 -47.14 -63.62
C GLU A 2 2.32 -47.35 -63.69
N THR A 3 1.77 -48.02 -62.70
CA THR A 3 0.32 -48.22 -62.52
C THR A 3 -0.29 -46.95 -61.92
N ALA A 4 -0.92 -46.14 -62.75
CA ALA A 4 -1.74 -45.01 -62.32
C ALA A 4 -2.99 -45.54 -61.57
N GLN A 5 -2.98 -45.44 -60.23
CA GLN A 5 -4.15 -45.69 -59.40
C GLN A 5 -5.20 -44.60 -59.62
N ALA A 6 -6.34 -44.97 -60.21
CA ALA A 6 -7.47 -44.09 -60.40
C ALA A 6 -8.16 -43.77 -59.06
N GLN A 7 -8.18 -42.49 -58.69
CA GLN A 7 -8.95 -42.02 -57.53
C GLN A 7 -10.46 -42.19 -57.77
N PRO A 8 -11.23 -42.70 -56.80
CA PRO A 8 -12.67 -42.89 -56.95
C PRO A 8 -13.40 -41.55 -57.07
N LYS A 9 -14.16 -41.38 -58.15
CA LYS A 9 -15.01 -40.20 -58.38
C LYS A 9 -16.22 -40.25 -57.44
N LEU A 10 -16.19 -39.45 -56.37
CA LEU A 10 -17.34 -39.22 -55.48
C LEU A 10 -18.60 -38.82 -56.26
N SER A 11 -19.73 -39.46 -55.93
CA SER A 11 -21.02 -39.25 -56.60
C SER A 11 -21.58 -37.84 -56.36
N ARG A 12 -22.41 -37.34 -57.29
CA ARG A 12 -23.00 -35.99 -57.23
C ARG A 12 -23.85 -35.74 -55.97
N ALA A 13 -24.41 -36.80 -55.39
CA ALA A 13 -25.14 -36.77 -54.12
C ALA A 13 -24.21 -36.61 -52.91
N GLN A 14 -23.06 -37.29 -52.92
CA GLN A 14 -22.04 -37.18 -51.85
C GLN A 14 -21.39 -35.78 -51.84
N ARG A 15 -21.13 -35.19 -53.03
CA ARG A 15 -20.61 -33.80 -53.13
C ARG A 15 -21.59 -32.74 -52.58
N ARG A 16 -22.90 -32.92 -52.79
CA ARG A 16 -23.94 -32.02 -52.24
C ARG A 16 -24.13 -32.14 -50.73
N GLY A 17 -23.91 -33.33 -50.16
CA GLY A 17 -23.94 -33.55 -48.71
C GLY A 17 -22.76 -32.91 -47.98
N THR A 18 -21.57 -32.98 -48.56
CA THR A 18 -20.34 -32.37 -48.01
C THR A 18 -20.37 -30.83 -48.06
N ASP A 19 -21.00 -30.24 -49.09
CA ASP A 19 -21.19 -28.78 -49.17
C ASP A 19 -22.15 -28.26 -48.09
N LYS A 20 -23.26 -28.95 -47.82
CA LYS A 20 -24.20 -28.51 -46.77
C LYS A 20 -23.61 -28.66 -45.37
N ALA A 21 -22.87 -29.74 -45.11
CA ALA A 21 -22.22 -29.97 -43.82
C ALA A 21 -21.11 -28.92 -43.56
N SER A 22 -20.31 -28.58 -44.58
CA SER A 22 -19.25 -27.57 -44.44
C SER A 22 -19.80 -26.15 -44.28
N VAL A 23 -20.89 -25.80 -44.95
CA VAL A 23 -21.58 -24.51 -44.76
C VAL A 23 -22.16 -24.39 -43.35
N ARG A 24 -22.75 -25.46 -42.81
CA ARG A 24 -23.28 -25.48 -41.43
C ARG A 24 -22.16 -25.35 -40.40
N ALA A 25 -21.07 -26.10 -40.56
CA ALA A 25 -19.91 -26.01 -39.67
C ALA A 25 -19.26 -24.61 -39.66
N ARG A 26 -19.19 -23.94 -40.81
CA ARG A 26 -18.70 -22.54 -40.90
C ARG A 26 -19.64 -21.54 -40.22
N ARG A 27 -20.95 -21.76 -40.33
CA ARG A 27 -21.97 -20.93 -39.66
C ARG A 27 -21.89 -21.10 -38.14
N ASP A 28 -21.83 -22.35 -37.67
CA ASP A 28 -21.73 -22.67 -36.24
C ASP A 28 -20.42 -22.14 -35.64
N ALA A 29 -19.29 -22.24 -36.37
CA ALA A 29 -18.02 -21.64 -35.97
C ALA A 29 -18.06 -20.11 -35.93
N GLY A 30 -18.76 -19.47 -36.88
CA GLY A 30 -18.98 -18.02 -36.89
C GLY A 30 -19.87 -17.55 -35.73
N GLU A 31 -20.92 -18.29 -35.41
CA GLU A 31 -21.79 -18.04 -34.26
C GLU A 31 -21.04 -18.22 -32.94
N ALA A 32 -20.20 -19.26 -32.83
CA ALA A 32 -19.33 -19.48 -31.68
C ALA A 32 -18.30 -18.35 -31.50
N ALA A 33 -17.62 -17.94 -32.57
CA ALA A 33 -16.66 -16.82 -32.53
C ALA A 33 -17.34 -15.50 -32.15
N ALA A 34 -18.55 -15.24 -32.65
CA ALA A 34 -19.35 -14.08 -32.28
C ALA A 34 -19.81 -14.14 -30.82
N ALA A 35 -20.18 -15.31 -30.31
CA ALA A 35 -20.50 -15.52 -28.89
C ALA A 35 -19.28 -15.27 -28.00
N THR A 36 -18.10 -15.81 -28.35
CA THR A 36 -16.85 -15.55 -27.62
C THR A 36 -16.47 -14.07 -27.63
N LYS A 37 -16.63 -13.38 -28.78
CA LYS A 37 -16.37 -11.93 -28.88
C LYS A 37 -17.32 -11.13 -27.97
N ARG A 38 -18.62 -11.45 -27.96
CA ARG A 38 -19.61 -10.83 -27.07
C ARG A 38 -19.29 -11.08 -25.59
N MET A 39 -18.93 -12.31 -25.24
CA MET A 39 -18.57 -12.68 -23.88
C MET A 39 -17.32 -11.94 -23.40
N ARG A 40 -16.26 -11.88 -24.23
CA ARG A 40 -15.06 -11.10 -23.91
C ARG A 40 -15.38 -9.62 -23.72
N SER A 41 -16.15 -9.02 -24.63
CA SER A 41 -16.59 -7.63 -24.50
C SER A 41 -17.38 -7.38 -23.21
N HIS A 42 -18.24 -8.32 -22.82
CA HIS A 42 -19.02 -8.23 -21.59
C HIS A 42 -18.13 -8.33 -20.35
N ILE A 43 -17.20 -9.30 -20.32
CA ILE A 43 -16.22 -9.45 -19.23
C ILE A 43 -15.39 -8.18 -19.08
N THR A 44 -14.84 -7.66 -20.19
CA THR A 44 -14.07 -6.41 -20.18
C THR A 44 -14.90 -5.25 -19.63
N SER A 45 -16.18 -5.12 -20.02
CA SER A 45 -17.06 -4.09 -19.47
C SER A 45 -17.30 -4.25 -17.96
N LEU A 46 -17.42 -5.49 -17.46
CA LEU A 46 -17.58 -5.74 -16.03
C LEU A 46 -16.31 -5.38 -15.24
N VAL A 47 -15.13 -5.72 -15.78
CA VAL A 47 -13.84 -5.34 -15.17
C VAL A 47 -13.73 -3.82 -15.05
N TYR A 48 -13.98 -3.08 -16.14
CA TYR A 48 -13.95 -1.61 -16.10
C TYR A 48 -14.93 -1.01 -15.09
N LYS A 49 -16.15 -1.57 -14.96
CA LYS A 49 -17.13 -1.10 -13.98
C LYS A 49 -16.67 -1.39 -12.54
N ALA A 50 -16.08 -2.56 -12.31
CA ALA A 50 -15.54 -2.94 -11.00
C ALA A 50 -14.38 -2.02 -10.60
N GLU A 51 -13.46 -1.74 -11.52
CA GLU A 51 -12.34 -0.80 -11.32
C GLU A 51 -12.83 0.61 -11.01
N ALA A 52 -13.79 1.14 -11.80
CA ALA A 52 -14.36 2.47 -11.57
C ALA A 52 -15.06 2.57 -10.21
N HIS A 53 -15.78 1.52 -9.79
CA HIS A 53 -16.39 1.46 -8.47
C HIS A 53 -15.36 1.40 -7.34
N ALA A 54 -14.28 0.63 -7.53
CA ALA A 54 -13.17 0.55 -6.58
C ALA A 54 -12.47 1.91 -6.41
N LEU A 55 -12.20 2.61 -7.53
CA LEU A 55 -11.65 3.96 -7.54
C LEU A 55 -12.54 4.95 -6.78
N LYS A 56 -13.85 4.95 -7.08
CA LYS A 56 -14.80 5.83 -6.38
C LYS A 56 -14.87 5.53 -4.89
N LYS A 57 -14.84 4.25 -4.51
CA LYS A 57 -14.80 3.86 -3.09
C LYS A 57 -13.50 4.33 -2.40
N ALA A 58 -12.36 4.21 -3.09
CA ALA A 58 -11.08 4.68 -2.57
C ALA A 58 -11.04 6.21 -2.40
N GLU A 59 -11.61 6.96 -3.35
CA GLU A 59 -11.74 8.42 -3.27
C GLU A 59 -12.58 8.84 -2.06
N ILE A 60 -13.74 8.20 -1.86
CA ILE A 60 -14.58 8.44 -0.68
C ILE A 60 -13.79 8.15 0.59
N ALA A 61 -13.14 6.98 0.67
CA ALA A 61 -12.35 6.61 1.84
C ALA A 61 -11.21 7.61 2.10
N ASN A 62 -10.51 8.10 1.08
CA ASN A 62 -9.39 9.02 1.26
C ASN A 62 -9.81 10.43 1.70
N ASN A 63 -11.09 10.78 1.56
CA ASN A 63 -11.66 12.06 1.96
C ASN A 63 -12.42 12.00 3.30
N LEU A 64 -12.60 10.81 3.87
CA LEU A 64 -13.14 10.67 5.22
C LEU A 64 -12.07 11.03 6.26
N PRO A 65 -12.41 11.76 7.32
CA PRO A 65 -11.49 12.01 8.44
C PRO A 65 -11.01 10.69 9.06
N PHE A 66 -9.79 10.67 9.59
CA PHE A 66 -9.23 9.52 10.28
C PHE A 66 -10.01 9.12 11.54
N ALA A 67 -10.79 10.03 12.13
CA ALA A 67 -11.74 9.71 13.19
C ALA A 67 -12.90 8.78 12.74
N HIS A 68 -13.13 8.65 11.43
CA HIS A 68 -14.15 7.74 10.90
C HIS A 68 -13.75 6.28 11.11
N GLU A 69 -14.71 5.43 11.48
CA GLU A 69 -14.47 4.02 11.83
C GLU A 69 -13.71 3.24 10.74
N GLU A 70 -14.04 3.48 9.47
CA GLU A 70 -13.35 2.85 8.32
C GLU A 70 -11.85 3.17 8.24
N GLN A 71 -11.39 4.24 8.88
CA GLN A 71 -9.97 4.64 8.89
C GLN A 71 -9.20 4.07 10.08
N ARG A 72 -9.89 3.50 11.08
CA ARG A 72 -9.27 2.97 12.29
C ARG A 72 -8.13 1.97 12.03
N PRO A 73 -8.25 1.00 11.10
CA PRO A 73 -7.14 0.10 10.79
C PRO A 73 -5.88 0.82 10.29
N ARG A 74 -6.03 1.97 9.62
CA ARG A 74 -4.89 2.76 9.13
C ARG A 74 -4.19 3.50 10.26
N ILE A 75 -4.95 4.06 11.20
CA ILE A 75 -4.41 4.69 12.42
C ILE A 75 -3.66 3.64 13.25
N ASP A 76 -4.28 2.48 13.47
CA ASP A 76 -3.69 1.41 14.25
C ASP A 76 -2.43 0.85 13.59
N ALA A 77 -2.38 0.78 12.25
CA ALA A 77 -1.19 0.35 11.52
C ALA A 77 0.01 1.31 11.66
N VAL A 78 -0.23 2.59 11.91
CA VAL A 78 0.83 3.61 12.07
C VAL A 78 1.30 3.66 13.53
N PHE A 79 0.38 3.79 14.48
CA PHE A 79 0.73 4.01 15.89
C PHE A 79 0.91 2.72 16.68
N GLY A 80 0.17 1.67 16.35
CA GLY A 80 0.18 0.39 17.07
C GLY A 80 1.57 -0.23 17.20
N PRO A 81 2.41 -0.29 16.16
CA PRO A 81 3.76 -0.81 16.28
C PRO A 81 4.64 -0.06 17.29
N VAL A 82 4.52 1.27 17.35
CA VAL A 82 5.31 2.09 18.29
C VAL A 82 4.76 1.95 19.72
N GLU A 83 3.44 1.90 19.88
CA GLU A 83 2.81 1.65 21.18
C GLU A 83 3.19 0.27 21.73
N SER A 84 3.13 -0.77 20.89
CA SER A 84 3.53 -2.12 21.25
C SER A 84 5.01 -2.18 21.64
N LEU A 85 5.89 -1.45 20.95
CA LEU A 85 7.29 -1.34 21.32
C LEU A 85 7.45 -0.75 22.73
N LEU A 86 6.72 0.33 23.04
CA LEU A 86 6.76 0.94 24.37
C LEU A 86 6.19 0.01 25.45
N ASP A 87 5.17 -0.78 25.12
CA ASP A 87 4.63 -1.79 26.03
C ASP A 87 5.67 -2.89 26.30
N THR A 88 6.37 -3.39 25.27
CA THR A 88 7.45 -4.39 25.43
C THR A 88 8.61 -3.85 26.28
N LEU A 89 9.04 -2.62 26.03
CA LEU A 89 10.11 -1.99 26.82
C LEU A 89 9.76 -1.92 28.31
N VAL A 90 8.50 -1.61 28.65
CA VAL A 90 8.05 -1.57 30.05
C VAL A 90 7.93 -2.98 30.64
N ALA A 91 7.43 -3.94 29.86
CA ALA A 91 7.16 -5.29 30.34
C ALA A 91 8.42 -6.13 30.54
N THR A 92 9.36 -6.07 29.59
CA THR A 92 10.54 -6.95 29.56
C THR A 92 11.86 -6.19 29.55
N GLY A 93 11.86 -4.91 29.16
CA GLY A 93 13.09 -4.16 28.91
C GLY A 93 13.85 -4.62 27.66
N GLU A 94 13.25 -5.48 26.84
CA GLU A 94 13.88 -6.03 25.65
C GLU A 94 13.54 -5.23 24.40
N ILE A 95 14.47 -5.26 23.44
CA ILE A 95 14.28 -4.70 22.11
C ILE A 95 14.96 -5.60 21.08
N GLU A 96 14.34 -5.76 19.91
CA GLU A 96 15.00 -6.42 18.80
C GLU A 96 16.20 -5.59 18.33
N THR A 97 17.29 -6.25 17.93
CA THR A 97 18.49 -5.57 17.43
C THR A 97 18.83 -6.02 16.01
N LEU A 98 19.37 -5.10 15.22
CA LEU A 98 20.01 -5.42 13.95
C LEU A 98 21.30 -6.21 14.21
N ARG A 99 21.86 -6.82 13.16
CA ARG A 99 23.10 -7.61 13.23
C ARG A 99 24.30 -6.85 13.81
N ASN A 100 24.28 -5.52 13.74
CA ASN A 100 25.32 -4.63 14.26
C ASN A 100 25.04 -4.14 15.69
N GLY A 101 24.03 -4.67 16.38
CA GLY A 101 23.66 -4.29 17.75
C GLY A 101 22.76 -3.05 17.85
N VAL A 102 22.42 -2.39 16.74
CA VAL A 102 21.54 -1.22 16.75
C VAL A 102 20.10 -1.63 17.06
N ALA A 103 19.43 -0.88 17.93
CA ALA A 103 18.01 -1.03 18.23
C ALA A 103 17.16 -1.07 16.94
N GLY A 104 16.32 -2.08 16.81
CA GLY A 104 15.54 -2.38 15.63
C GLY A 104 14.05 -2.16 15.83
N PHE A 105 13.39 -1.71 14.76
CA PHE A 105 11.96 -1.58 14.63
C PHE A 105 11.47 -2.45 13.49
N ARG A 106 10.53 -3.37 13.77
CA ARG A 106 9.93 -4.22 12.75
C ARG A 106 8.73 -3.50 12.14
N ALA A 107 8.85 -3.11 10.88
CA ALA A 107 7.76 -2.46 10.16
C ALA A 107 6.72 -3.50 9.67
N PRO A 108 5.51 -3.07 9.26
CA PRO A 108 4.46 -3.97 8.77
C PRO A 108 4.85 -4.82 7.55
N ASP A 109 5.88 -4.44 6.80
CA ASP A 109 6.42 -5.23 5.69
C ASP A 109 7.32 -6.39 6.14
N GLY A 110 7.53 -6.54 7.45
CA GLY A 110 8.35 -7.59 8.07
C GLY A 110 9.83 -7.25 8.14
N ASN A 111 10.28 -6.14 7.54
CA ASN A 111 11.67 -5.72 7.58
C ASN A 111 12.03 -5.04 8.90
N LEU A 112 13.29 -5.18 9.31
CA LEU A 112 13.84 -4.55 10.51
C LEU A 112 14.62 -3.30 10.12
N TYR A 113 14.20 -2.15 10.65
CA TYR A 113 14.81 -0.85 10.41
C TYR A 113 15.47 -0.31 11.69
N PRO A 114 16.50 0.54 11.59
CA PRO A 114 17.06 1.19 12.77
C PRO A 114 16.00 2.05 13.47
N LEU A 115 15.79 1.83 14.77
CA LEU A 115 14.68 2.43 15.52
C LEU A 115 14.82 3.94 15.70
N ALA A 116 15.99 4.42 16.14
CA ALA A 116 16.22 5.85 16.40
C ALA A 116 15.88 6.74 15.19
N PRO A 117 16.41 6.50 13.97
CA PRO A 117 16.04 7.33 12.81
C PRO A 117 14.59 7.12 12.35
N ALA A 118 13.97 5.97 12.62
CA ALA A 118 12.55 5.78 12.35
C ALA A 118 11.69 6.68 13.23
N LEU A 119 11.95 6.73 14.54
CA LEU A 119 11.25 7.61 15.48
C LEU A 119 11.48 9.10 15.14
N GLU A 120 12.71 9.47 14.81
CA GLU A 120 13.05 10.84 14.43
C GLU A 120 12.31 11.28 13.15
N SER A 121 12.21 10.39 12.15
CA SER A 121 11.48 10.66 10.91
C SER A 121 9.99 10.94 11.15
N VAL A 122 9.38 10.25 12.11
CA VAL A 122 7.99 10.54 12.52
C VAL A 122 7.92 11.92 13.17
N CYS A 123 8.84 12.24 14.08
CA CYS A 123 8.88 13.55 14.75
C CYS A 123 9.06 14.72 13.77
N VAL A 124 9.89 14.57 12.74
CA VAL A 124 10.08 15.57 11.68
C VAL A 124 8.78 15.80 10.90
N THR A 125 8.05 14.73 10.60
CA THR A 125 6.77 14.83 9.88
C THR A 125 5.75 15.62 10.71
N TYR A 126 5.64 15.34 12.01
CA TYR A 126 4.71 16.05 12.89
C TYR A 126 5.13 17.47 13.25
N ASP A 127 6.43 17.78 13.28
CA ASP A 127 6.91 19.16 13.38
C ASP A 127 6.44 19.99 12.18
N LYS A 128 6.59 19.45 10.96
CA LYS A 128 6.07 20.11 9.77
C LYS A 128 4.56 20.31 9.86
N LEU A 129 3.81 19.27 10.21
CA LEU A 129 2.35 19.37 10.39
C LEU A 129 1.97 20.43 11.43
N ALA A 130 2.67 20.46 12.56
CA ALA A 130 2.44 21.45 13.61
C ALA A 130 2.64 22.87 13.08
N ARG A 131 3.72 23.12 12.32
CA ARG A 131 3.97 24.43 11.69
C ARG A 131 2.90 24.78 10.65
N THR A 132 2.53 23.84 9.78
CA THR A 132 1.51 24.05 8.74
C THR A 132 0.15 24.40 9.35
N HIS A 133 -0.22 23.77 10.47
CA HIS A 133 -1.53 23.93 11.10
C HIS A 133 -1.53 24.89 12.31
N GLY A 134 -0.39 25.50 12.66
CA GLY A 134 -0.27 26.40 13.81
C GLY A 134 -0.45 25.71 15.17
N TRP A 135 -0.03 24.44 15.29
CA TRP A 135 -0.01 23.72 16.56
C TRP A 135 1.34 23.85 17.26
N ASP A 136 1.32 23.75 18.59
CA ASP A 136 2.53 23.57 19.37
C ASP A 136 3.06 22.14 19.19
N ASP A 137 4.33 22.01 18.79
CA ASP A 137 4.99 20.72 18.64
C ASP A 137 5.18 20.03 20.00
N GLN A 138 4.51 18.90 20.20
CA GLN A 138 4.61 18.08 21.41
C GLN A 138 5.40 16.77 21.19
N THR A 139 6.21 16.68 20.12
CA THR A 139 7.00 15.47 19.79
C THR A 139 8.28 15.31 20.63
N ALA A 140 8.57 16.26 21.54
CA ALA A 140 9.82 16.29 22.30
C ALA A 140 10.09 15.03 23.13
N GLY A 141 9.06 14.36 23.66
CA GLY A 141 9.21 13.11 24.39
C GLY A 141 9.72 11.98 23.51
N LEU A 142 9.15 11.84 22.30
CA LEU A 142 9.57 10.84 21.34
C LEU A 142 10.97 11.09 20.79
N ARG A 143 11.34 12.35 20.51
CA ARG A 143 12.71 12.73 20.11
C ARG A 143 13.75 12.36 21.16
N LYS A 144 13.44 12.62 22.44
CA LYS A 144 14.33 12.23 23.55
C LYS A 144 14.50 10.72 23.59
N LEU A 145 13.42 9.95 23.49
CA LEU A 145 13.51 8.49 23.44
C LEU A 145 14.36 8.01 22.26
N ALA A 146 14.22 8.61 21.07
CA ALA A 146 15.07 8.31 19.93
C ALA A 146 16.56 8.53 20.23
N LYS A 147 16.91 9.61 20.94
CA LYS A 147 18.29 9.88 21.39
C LYS A 147 18.80 8.86 22.41
N HIS A 148 17.95 8.34 23.28
CA HIS A 148 18.35 7.25 24.17
C HIS A 148 18.75 6.00 23.39
N PHE A 149 18.01 5.64 22.34
CA PHE A 149 18.39 4.53 21.46
C PHE A 149 19.64 4.80 20.63
N GLU A 150 19.81 6.02 20.12
CA GLU A 150 20.97 6.39 19.31
C GLU A 150 22.27 6.36 20.12
N LEU A 151 22.21 6.78 21.39
CA LEU A 151 23.37 6.93 22.26
C LEU A 151 23.54 5.77 23.26
N ASP A 152 22.77 4.70 23.11
CA ASP A 152 22.76 3.54 24.01
C ASP A 152 22.62 3.94 25.50
N MET A 153 21.73 4.91 25.77
CA MET A 153 21.48 5.41 27.12
C MET A 153 20.37 4.61 27.80
N PRO A 154 20.46 4.40 29.14
CA PRO A 154 19.38 3.77 29.89
C PRO A 154 18.04 4.48 29.69
N ILE A 155 16.99 3.71 29.43
CA ILE A 155 15.61 4.20 29.30
C ILE A 155 14.90 3.95 30.63
N THR A 156 14.31 4.99 31.22
CA THR A 156 13.49 4.87 32.43
C THR A 156 12.01 5.02 32.09
N GLN A 157 11.15 4.73 33.07
CA GLN A 157 9.71 4.92 32.93
C GLN A 157 9.35 6.36 32.53
N ARG A 158 10.12 7.35 33.00
CA ARG A 158 9.90 8.76 32.67
C ARG A 158 10.02 9.03 31.17
N GLU A 159 11.01 8.44 30.51
CA GLU A 159 11.21 8.61 29.06
C GLU A 159 10.10 7.91 28.28
N VAL A 160 9.66 6.73 28.74
CA VAL A 160 8.53 6.02 28.13
C VAL A 160 7.23 6.83 28.24
N ASP A 161 6.92 7.37 29.42
CA ASP A 161 5.71 8.17 29.64
C ASP A 161 5.71 9.43 28.78
N ALA A 162 6.86 10.10 28.65
CA ALA A 162 7.02 11.25 27.77
C ALA A 162 6.79 10.88 26.28
N ALA A 163 7.31 9.74 25.85
CA ALA A 163 7.09 9.24 24.48
C ALA A 163 5.61 8.89 24.23
N ARG A 164 4.92 8.28 25.20
CA ARG A 164 3.47 8.02 25.12
C ARG A 164 2.66 9.30 24.98
N ALA A 165 3.00 10.34 25.75
CA ALA A 165 2.33 11.63 25.63
C ALA A 165 2.52 12.25 24.24
N SER A 166 3.73 12.18 23.68
CA SER A 166 3.99 12.61 22.30
C SER A 166 3.16 11.80 21.28
N ILE A 167 3.11 10.47 21.40
CA ILE A 167 2.34 9.61 20.49
C ILE A 167 0.84 9.89 20.59
N ALA A 168 0.31 10.06 21.80
CA ALA A 168 -1.09 10.41 22.01
C ALA A 168 -1.44 11.74 21.32
N TRP A 169 -0.61 12.77 21.50
CA TRP A 169 -0.79 14.03 20.80
C TRP A 169 -0.75 13.85 19.27
N MET A 170 0.21 13.09 18.73
CA MET A 170 0.30 12.81 17.29
C MET A 170 -0.97 12.11 16.78
N ARG A 171 -1.45 11.09 17.51
CA ARG A 171 -2.69 10.37 17.18
C ARG A 171 -3.88 11.33 17.17
N ASP A 172 -4.05 12.15 18.20
CA ASP A 172 -5.15 13.11 18.29
C ASP A 172 -5.18 14.08 17.10
N ARG A 173 -4.02 14.60 16.68
CA ARG A 173 -3.92 15.46 15.49
C ARG A 173 -4.28 14.71 14.21
N THR A 174 -3.77 13.50 14.07
CA THR A 174 -4.03 12.65 12.90
C THR A 174 -5.52 12.38 12.72
N LEU A 175 -6.25 12.12 13.82
CA LEU A 175 -7.69 11.87 13.80
C LEU A 175 -8.51 13.05 13.24
N THR A 176 -7.98 14.28 13.32
CA THR A 176 -8.63 15.48 12.75
C THR A 176 -8.42 15.67 11.25
N MET A 177 -7.53 14.88 10.64
CA MET A 177 -7.14 15.01 9.25
C MET A 177 -7.78 13.93 8.38
N THR A 178 -7.72 14.11 7.06
CA THR A 178 -8.04 13.08 6.07
C THR A 178 -6.77 12.40 5.55
N PRO A 179 -6.86 11.14 5.04
CA PRO A 179 -5.74 10.49 4.38
C PRO A 179 -5.14 11.32 3.23
N ALA A 180 -5.97 12.03 2.46
CA ALA A 180 -5.51 12.90 1.39
C ALA A 180 -4.63 14.06 1.89
N GLN A 181 -5.03 14.70 2.99
CA GLN A 181 -4.24 15.79 3.60
C GLN A 181 -2.88 15.29 4.10
N ILE A 182 -2.85 14.19 4.86
CA ILE A 182 -1.58 13.64 5.36
C ILE A 182 -0.68 13.21 4.20
N SER A 183 -1.23 12.57 3.16
CA SER A 183 -0.45 12.14 2.01
C SER A 183 0.20 13.30 1.26
N ALA A 184 -0.52 14.42 1.11
CA ALA A 184 0.04 15.63 0.49
C ALA A 184 1.21 16.20 1.31
N GLU A 185 1.06 16.22 2.64
CA GLU A 185 2.09 16.72 3.55
C GLU A 185 3.33 15.84 3.58
N MET A 186 3.15 14.52 3.63
CA MET A 186 4.24 13.54 3.62
C MET A 186 5.01 13.53 2.30
N LEU A 187 4.32 13.71 1.17
CA LEU A 187 4.97 13.80 -0.14
C LEU A 187 5.94 14.98 -0.19
N GLU A 188 5.56 16.13 0.35
CA GLU A 188 6.45 17.28 0.42
C GLU A 188 7.65 17.02 1.33
N VAL A 189 7.48 16.37 2.49
CA VAL A 189 8.60 15.95 3.35
C VAL A 189 9.55 15.03 2.59
N GLN A 190 9.00 14.05 1.86
CA GLN A 190 9.81 13.13 1.07
C GLN A 190 10.58 13.88 -0.03
N ILE A 191 9.93 14.78 -0.77
CA ILE A 191 10.59 15.60 -1.80
C ILE A 191 11.72 16.43 -1.18
N GLN A 192 11.48 17.13 -0.07
CA GLN A 192 12.50 17.93 0.62
C GLN A 192 13.69 17.06 1.02
N ARG A 193 13.44 15.85 1.55
CA ARG A 193 14.49 14.92 1.96
C ARG A 193 15.31 14.40 0.76
N GLU A 194 14.66 14.04 -0.34
CA GLU A 194 15.36 13.61 -1.56
C GLU A 194 16.19 14.74 -2.18
N LEU A 195 15.68 15.98 -2.17
CA LEU A 195 16.45 17.15 -2.61
C LEU A 195 17.67 17.42 -1.71
N ALA A 196 17.55 17.21 -0.41
CA ALA A 196 18.65 17.32 0.53
C ALA A 196 19.71 16.23 0.30
N TYR A 197 19.28 14.98 0.07
CA TYR A 197 20.20 13.88 -0.28
C TYR A 197 20.92 14.12 -1.61
N ALA A 198 20.25 14.72 -2.59
CA ALA A 198 20.86 15.12 -3.86
C ALA A 198 21.79 16.35 -3.74
N GLY A 199 21.90 16.96 -2.54
CA GLY A 199 22.72 18.14 -2.30
C GLY A 199 22.16 19.42 -2.95
N ILE A 200 20.90 19.41 -3.39
CA ILE A 200 20.24 20.53 -4.08
C ILE A 200 19.84 21.60 -3.06
N ILE A 201 19.41 21.17 -1.87
CA ILE A 201 19.08 22.04 -0.74
C ILE A 201 19.90 21.64 0.49
N LYS A 202 20.13 22.57 1.42
CA LYS A 202 20.74 22.24 2.71
C LYS A 202 19.73 21.46 3.56
N ALA A 203 20.16 20.32 4.11
CA ALA A 203 19.47 19.58 5.15
C ALA A 203 19.37 20.38 6.44
#